data_AF-A0A2E0DDB6-F1
#
_entry.id   AF-A0A2E0DDB6-F1
#
_cell.length_a   1.000
_cell.length_b   1.000
_cell.length_c   1.000
_cell.angle_alpha   90.00
_cell.angle_beta   90.00
_cell.angle_gamma   90.00
#
_symmetry.space_group_name_H-M   'P 1'
#
loop_
_entity.id
_entity.type
_entity.pdbx_description
1 polymer ?
#
loop_
_entity_poly.entity_id
_entity_poly.type
_entity_poly.pdbx_seq_one_letter_code
_entity_poly.pdbx_strand_id
1 'polypeptide(L)'
;MINRRSLRVKVLQLLFSYYNQVVYKEDKKKLQLEISKQLHQSILDIEKSYFEVISLLIVLKNINEEKKQIAKKELIKKSTSRFNLSDNRIINFLEKNTQIIDGLIKHKNGWNTKTEKIRNWYNVLLQEEFYKNYVTIEKPKFEEDFDFLQNLIVKFLFKNNDIQKSFEEENIFWNEDFLIIKSMIKKTLKTLNSSNFNTFATASLSEDIKDDIKFACSLFDCVIDNSTEYDGHISKYAKNWDIERISLMDRTILRMGIGEMVNFSNIPVKVSINECIDIAKNYSSPKSGKFINGLLDVISLNLLKEKKIIKTGKGLIDNK
;
A
#
# COMPACT_ATOMS: atom_id res chain seq x y z
N MET A 1 -5.22 4.10 -6.25
CA MET A 1 -5.03 5.33 -5.46
C MET A 1 -5.41 4.99 -4.04
N ILE A 2 -4.66 5.53 -3.08
CA ILE A 2 -4.94 5.31 -1.67
C ILE A 2 -6.33 5.85 -1.34
N ASN A 3 -7.02 5.20 -0.40
CA ASN A 3 -8.31 5.66 0.08
C ASN A 3 -8.31 5.75 1.61
N ARG A 4 -9.30 6.45 2.17
CA ARG A 4 -9.39 6.62 3.63
C ARG A 4 -9.50 5.29 4.38
N ARG A 5 -10.08 4.26 3.77
CA ARG A 5 -10.18 2.91 4.38
C ARG A 5 -8.81 2.27 4.56
N SER A 6 -7.94 2.29 3.55
CA SER A 6 -6.57 1.76 3.66
C SER A 6 -5.75 2.52 4.70
N LEU A 7 -5.96 3.84 4.82
CA LEU A 7 -5.32 4.64 5.87
C LEU A 7 -5.78 4.22 7.27
N ARG A 8 -7.09 4.05 7.49
CA ARG A 8 -7.63 3.56 8.77
C ARG A 8 -7.09 2.19 9.15
N VAL A 9 -6.91 1.29 8.18
CA VAL A 9 -6.32 -0.03 8.43
C VAL A 9 -4.88 0.10 8.94
N LYS A 10 -4.04 0.92 8.28
CA LYS A 10 -2.66 1.17 8.76
C LYS A 10 -2.66 1.80 10.16
N VAL A 11 -3.54 2.76 10.41
CA VAL A 11 -3.73 3.37 11.73
C VAL A 11 -4.10 2.31 12.77
N LEU A 12 -5.07 1.43 12.48
CA LEU A 12 -5.47 0.35 13.36
C LEU A 12 -4.31 -0.60 13.68
N GLN A 13 -3.58 -1.05 12.67
CA GLN A 13 -2.45 -1.98 12.85
C GLN A 13 -1.37 -1.37 13.73
N LEU A 14 -1.06 -0.08 13.55
CA LEU A 14 -0.08 0.61 14.37
C LEU A 14 -0.59 0.97 15.77
N LEU A 15 -1.87 1.29 15.93
CA LEU A 15 -2.49 1.43 17.25
C LEU A 15 -2.43 0.12 18.03
N PHE A 16 -2.76 -1.00 17.38
CA PHE A 16 -2.68 -2.33 17.96
C PHE A 16 -1.24 -2.66 18.37
N SER A 17 -0.26 -2.35 17.51
CA SER A 17 1.17 -2.48 17.83
C SER A 17 1.56 -1.62 19.04
N TYR A 18 1.15 -0.35 19.07
CA TYR A 18 1.40 0.56 20.19
C TYR A 18 0.86 -0.01 21.51
N TYR A 19 -0.41 -0.45 21.55
CA TYR A 19 -1.02 -0.94 22.78
C TYR A 19 -0.40 -2.24 23.29
N ASN A 20 0.16 -3.09 22.42
CA ASN A 20 0.92 -4.26 22.85
C ASN A 20 2.29 -3.90 23.43
N GLN A 21 2.93 -2.84 22.93
CA GLN A 21 4.27 -2.44 23.35
C GLN A 21 4.28 -1.52 24.56
N VAL A 22 3.29 -0.63 24.69
CA VAL A 22 3.26 0.44 25.70
C VAL A 22 3.28 -0.08 27.14
N VAL A 23 2.81 -1.31 27.36
CA VAL A 23 2.82 -1.97 28.68
C VAL A 23 4.26 -2.21 29.17
N TYR A 24 5.21 -2.36 28.25
CA TYR A 24 6.61 -2.71 28.54
C TYR A 24 7.58 -1.54 28.34
N LYS A 25 7.09 -0.33 28.05
CA LYS A 25 7.91 0.85 27.75
C LYS A 25 7.71 1.92 28.81
N GLU A 26 8.82 2.41 29.36
CA GLU A 26 8.81 3.50 30.35
C GLU A 26 8.40 4.84 29.70
N ASP A 27 8.96 5.15 28.52
CA ASP A 27 8.66 6.39 27.81
C ASP A 27 7.57 6.19 26.74
N LYS A 28 6.32 6.34 27.17
CA LYS A 28 5.13 6.22 26.31
C LYS A 28 5.06 7.27 25.21
N LYS A 29 5.57 8.48 25.47
CA LYS A 29 5.55 9.61 24.51
C LYS A 29 6.56 9.37 23.39
N LYS A 30 7.75 8.87 23.73
CA LYS A 30 8.74 8.47 22.73
C LYS A 30 8.22 7.35 21.84
N LEU A 31 7.60 6.32 22.42
CA LEU A 31 7.00 5.23 21.64
C LEU A 31 5.91 5.75 20.69
N GLN A 32 5.02 6.63 21.15
CA GLN A 32 3.99 7.24 20.31
C GLN A 32 4.61 8.01 19.14
N LEU A 33 5.63 8.84 19.40
CA LEU A 33 6.32 9.61 18.36
C LEU A 33 7.01 8.70 17.33
N GLU A 34 7.65 7.61 17.77
CA GLU A 34 8.29 6.64 16.91
C GLU A 34 7.28 5.94 15.99
N ILE A 35 6.14 5.49 16.53
CA ILE A 35 5.10 4.82 15.74
C ILE A 35 4.36 5.81 14.83
N SER A 36 4.13 7.06 15.24
CA SER A 36 3.56 8.10 14.37
C SER A 36 4.47 8.40 13.17
N LYS A 37 5.79 8.44 13.38
CA LYS A 37 6.78 8.52 12.27
C LYS A 37 6.75 7.28 11.38
N GLN A 38 6.61 6.09 11.96
CA GLN A 38 6.47 4.85 11.18
C GLN A 38 5.20 4.88 10.31
N LEU A 39 4.07 5.38 10.84
CA LEU A 39 2.84 5.55 10.07
C LEU A 39 3.05 6.48 8.88
N HIS A 40 3.64 7.65 9.12
CA HIS A 40 3.98 8.61 8.07
C HIS A 40 4.82 7.95 6.96
N GLN A 41 5.91 7.29 7.33
CA GLN A 41 6.82 6.65 6.38
C GLN A 41 6.12 5.52 5.62
N SER A 42 5.30 4.71 6.29
CA SER A 42 4.59 3.58 5.67
C SER A 42 3.59 3.98 4.58
N ILE A 43 3.14 5.24 4.57
CA ILE A 43 2.27 5.78 3.50
C ILE A 43 3.13 6.20 2.31
N LEU A 44 4.30 6.82 2.56
CA LEU A 44 5.25 7.19 1.51
C LEU A 44 5.89 5.97 0.84
N ASP A 45 6.10 4.90 1.60
CA ASP A 45 6.71 3.66 1.11
C ASP A 45 5.86 2.96 0.03
N ILE A 46 4.56 3.27 -0.08
CA ILE A 46 3.72 2.77 -1.18
C ILE A 46 4.24 3.27 -2.54
N GLU A 47 4.62 4.56 -2.60
CA GLU A 47 5.20 5.14 -3.81
C GLU A 47 6.59 4.54 -4.09
N LYS A 48 7.40 4.33 -3.05
CA LYS A 48 8.69 3.64 -3.14
C LYS A 48 8.52 2.26 -3.78
N SER A 49 7.61 1.43 -3.27
CA SER A 49 7.40 0.08 -3.78
C SER A 49 6.81 0.05 -5.20
N TYR A 50 6.02 1.06 -5.57
CA TYR A 50 5.62 1.26 -6.97
C TYR A 50 6.83 1.45 -7.90
N PHE A 51 7.80 2.27 -7.51
CA PHE A 51 9.04 2.47 -8.28
C PHE A 51 9.96 1.25 -8.24
N GLU A 52 10.00 0.50 -7.14
CA GLU A 52 10.72 -0.78 -7.06
C GLU A 52 10.19 -1.79 -8.08
N VAL A 53 8.87 -1.94 -8.21
CA VAL A 53 8.26 -2.82 -9.23
C VAL A 53 8.69 -2.40 -10.65
N ILE A 54 8.73 -1.10 -10.95
CA ILE A 54 9.22 -0.59 -12.24
C ILE A 54 10.72 -0.86 -12.41
N SER A 55 11.50 -0.67 -11.35
CA SER A 55 12.94 -0.96 -11.34
C SER A 55 13.22 -2.42 -11.70
N LEU A 56 12.42 -3.40 -11.24
CA LEU A 56 12.62 -4.81 -11.62
C LEU A 56 12.56 -5.02 -13.12
N LEU A 57 11.67 -4.32 -13.82
CA LEU A 57 11.56 -4.44 -15.28
C LEU A 57 12.87 -4.02 -15.94
N ILE A 58 13.44 -2.90 -15.49
CA ILE A 58 14.70 -2.34 -15.98
C ILE A 58 15.88 -3.26 -15.62
N VAL A 59 15.95 -3.73 -14.38
CA VAL A 59 17.05 -4.60 -13.92
C VAL A 59 17.03 -5.94 -14.64
N LEU A 60 15.86 -6.57 -14.81
CA LEU A 60 15.71 -7.81 -15.58
C LEU A 60 16.13 -7.62 -17.05
N LYS A 61 15.76 -6.48 -17.65
CA LYS A 61 16.22 -6.07 -18.98
C LYS A 61 17.74 -5.89 -19.04
N ASN A 62 18.34 -5.29 -18.02
CA ASN A 62 19.79 -5.07 -17.96
C ASN A 62 20.57 -6.37 -17.73
N ILE A 63 20.03 -7.34 -16.98
CA ILE A 63 20.61 -8.68 -16.90
C ILE A 63 20.59 -9.37 -18.27
N ASN A 64 19.53 -9.22 -19.07
CA ASN A 64 19.48 -9.75 -20.42
C ASN A 64 20.50 -9.07 -21.35
N GLU A 65 20.67 -7.76 -21.22
CA GLU A 65 21.68 -6.97 -21.95
C GLU A 65 23.11 -7.41 -21.60
N GLU A 66 23.44 -7.61 -20.33
CA GLU A 66 24.74 -8.17 -19.92
C GLU A 66 25.03 -9.50 -20.62
N LYS A 67 24.05 -10.41 -20.65
CA LYS A 67 24.17 -11.70 -21.34
C LYS A 67 24.32 -11.54 -22.85
N LYS A 68 23.66 -10.55 -23.47
CA LYS A 68 23.81 -10.22 -24.90
C LYS A 68 25.23 -9.77 -25.22
N GLN A 69 25.79 -8.89 -24.39
CA GLN A 69 27.16 -8.38 -24.57
C GLN A 69 28.21 -9.49 -24.39
N ILE A 70 28.05 -10.38 -23.42
CA ILE A 70 28.93 -11.55 -23.24
C ILE A 70 28.89 -12.44 -24.48
N ALA A 71 27.68 -12.80 -24.96
CA ALA A 71 27.54 -13.65 -26.13
C ALA A 71 28.14 -13.05 -27.41
N LYS A 72 28.07 -11.72 -27.57
CA LYS A 72 28.70 -11.00 -28.69
C LYS A 72 30.22 -11.09 -28.62
N LYS A 73 30.81 -10.92 -27.43
CA LYS A 73 32.26 -11.04 -27.19
C LYS A 73 32.75 -12.47 -27.45
N GLU A 74 31.97 -13.47 -27.04
CA GLU A 74 32.29 -14.89 -27.19
C GLU A 74 31.92 -15.48 -28.56
N LEU A 75 31.45 -14.66 -29.51
CA LEU A 75 31.08 -15.07 -30.87
C LEU A 75 30.05 -16.22 -30.91
N ILE A 76 29.13 -16.27 -29.93
CA ILE A 76 28.12 -17.32 -29.83
C ILE A 76 27.11 -17.18 -30.97
N LYS A 77 27.12 -18.14 -31.91
CA LYS A 77 26.18 -18.25 -33.03
C LYS A 77 24.82 -18.83 -32.56
N LYS A 78 24.00 -17.99 -31.94
CA LYS A 78 22.61 -18.31 -31.56
C LYS A 78 21.68 -17.21 -32.06
N SER A 79 20.37 -17.51 -32.13
CA SER A 79 19.36 -16.53 -32.54
C SER A 79 19.51 -15.22 -31.75
N THR A 80 19.38 -14.09 -32.44
CA THR A 80 19.37 -12.74 -31.85
C THR A 80 18.13 -12.53 -30.97
N SER A 81 17.01 -13.17 -31.32
CA SER A 81 15.73 -13.03 -30.63
C SER A 81 15.74 -13.51 -29.17
N ARG A 82 16.74 -14.31 -28.78
CA ARG A 82 16.96 -14.72 -27.37
C ARG A 82 17.26 -13.54 -26.43
N PHE A 83 17.59 -12.38 -26.99
CA PHE A 83 17.83 -11.15 -26.26
C PHE A 83 16.75 -10.09 -26.49
N ASN A 84 15.55 -10.48 -26.93
CA ASN A 84 14.44 -9.54 -27.15
C ASN A 84 14.12 -8.68 -25.92
N LEU A 85 14.25 -9.23 -24.71
CA LEU A 85 14.04 -8.48 -23.48
C LEU A 85 14.99 -7.28 -23.36
N SER A 86 16.24 -7.42 -23.82
CA SER A 86 17.22 -6.33 -23.79
C SER A 86 16.88 -5.20 -24.75
N ASP A 87 16.17 -5.52 -25.83
CA ASP A 87 15.74 -4.59 -26.87
C ASP A 87 14.27 -4.11 -26.71
N ASN A 88 13.54 -4.56 -25.68
CA ASN A 88 12.13 -4.21 -25.49
C ASN A 88 11.93 -2.68 -25.45
N ARG A 89 11.17 -2.13 -26.40
CA ARG A 89 11.06 -0.67 -26.60
C ARG A 89 10.47 0.06 -25.41
N ILE A 90 9.53 -0.57 -24.72
CA ILE A 90 8.80 0.07 -23.62
C ILE A 90 9.68 0.11 -22.37
N ILE A 91 10.38 -0.98 -22.06
CA ILE A 91 11.32 -0.99 -20.92
C ILE A 91 12.50 -0.04 -21.18
N ASN A 92 13.00 0.02 -22.43
CA ASN A 92 14.01 1.00 -22.82
C ASN A 92 13.53 2.46 -22.69
N PHE A 93 12.26 2.72 -22.99
CA PHE A 93 11.65 4.03 -22.74
C PHE A 93 11.59 4.31 -21.22
N LEU A 94 11.10 3.37 -20.41
CA LEU A 94 11.02 3.53 -18.95
C LEU A 94 12.38 3.80 -18.32
N GLU A 95 13.43 3.08 -18.73
CA GLU A 95 14.80 3.26 -18.25
C GLU A 95 15.36 4.68 -18.48
N LYS A 96 14.94 5.32 -19.58
CA LYS A 96 15.43 6.66 -19.98
C LYS A 96 14.47 7.79 -19.61
N ASN A 97 13.29 7.47 -19.10
CA ASN A 97 12.27 8.46 -18.80
C ASN A 97 12.62 9.24 -17.52
N THR A 98 12.58 10.58 -17.59
CA THR A 98 12.94 11.45 -16.47
C THR A 98 12.05 11.25 -15.25
N GLN A 99 10.74 11.07 -15.42
CA GLN A 99 9.83 10.82 -14.29
C GLN A 99 10.14 9.49 -13.57
N ILE A 100 10.58 8.48 -14.31
CA ILE A 100 11.02 7.20 -13.73
C ILE A 100 12.35 7.38 -12.99
N ILE A 101 13.33 8.02 -13.62
CA ILE A 101 14.65 8.27 -13.03
C ILE A 101 14.52 9.09 -11.73
N ASP A 102 13.78 10.20 -11.77
CA ASP A 102 13.55 11.07 -10.63
C ASP A 102 12.86 10.32 -9.48
N GLY A 103 11.88 9.48 -9.80
CA GLY A 103 11.20 8.64 -8.82
C GLY A 103 12.12 7.60 -8.17
N LEU A 104 12.94 6.92 -8.96
CA LEU A 104 13.93 5.95 -8.46
C LEU A 104 14.97 6.62 -7.55
N ILE A 105 15.44 7.82 -7.90
CA ILE A 105 16.38 8.61 -7.10
C ILE A 105 15.72 9.08 -5.80
N LYS A 106 14.53 9.69 -5.89
CA LYS A 106 13.74 10.17 -4.74
C LYS A 106 13.58 9.09 -3.67
N HIS A 107 13.30 7.86 -4.12
CA HIS A 107 13.05 6.72 -3.24
C HIS A 107 14.28 5.86 -2.96
N LYS A 108 15.47 6.32 -3.36
CA LYS A 108 16.77 5.66 -3.10
C LYS A 108 16.77 4.19 -3.51
N ASN A 109 16.22 3.87 -4.69
CA ASN A 109 16.14 2.50 -5.17
C ASN A 109 17.55 1.88 -5.29
N GLY A 110 17.76 0.71 -4.67
CA GLY A 110 19.06 0.04 -4.62
C GLY A 110 19.21 -1.16 -5.55
N TRP A 111 18.16 -1.53 -6.29
CA TRP A 111 18.15 -2.73 -7.10
C TRP A 111 19.02 -2.58 -8.34
N ASN A 112 19.86 -3.58 -8.59
CA ASN A 112 20.78 -3.57 -9.72
C ASN A 112 21.08 -4.99 -10.17
N THR A 113 21.82 -5.12 -11.27
CA THR A 113 22.11 -6.44 -11.86
C THR A 113 22.95 -7.33 -10.94
N LYS A 114 23.63 -6.81 -9.92
CA LYS A 114 24.42 -7.60 -8.96
C LYS A 114 23.59 -8.12 -7.79
N THR A 115 22.33 -7.68 -7.64
CA THR A 115 21.44 -8.17 -6.59
C THR A 115 21.12 -9.66 -6.80
N GLU A 116 21.58 -10.51 -5.87
CA GLU A 116 21.51 -11.99 -6.00
C GLU A 116 20.08 -12.50 -6.20
N LYS A 117 19.13 -12.06 -5.37
CA LYS A 117 17.71 -12.44 -5.48
C LYS A 117 17.13 -12.15 -6.87
N ILE A 118 17.48 -11.03 -7.49
CA ILE A 118 16.98 -10.65 -8.83
C ILE A 118 17.58 -11.56 -9.91
N ARG A 119 18.85 -11.99 -9.78
CA ARG A 119 19.43 -12.97 -10.71
C ARG A 119 18.74 -14.33 -10.61
N ASN A 120 18.37 -14.74 -9.41
CA ASN A 120 17.59 -15.96 -9.21
C ASN A 120 16.21 -15.83 -9.85
N TRP A 121 15.50 -14.72 -9.61
CA TRP A 121 14.21 -14.45 -10.28
C TRP A 121 14.34 -14.40 -11.80
N TYR A 122 15.41 -13.80 -12.33
CA TYR A 122 15.67 -13.80 -13.77
C TYR A 122 15.79 -15.22 -14.32
N ASN A 123 16.47 -16.14 -13.62
CA ASN A 123 16.58 -17.53 -14.06
C ASN A 123 15.22 -18.26 -14.05
N VAL A 124 14.35 -17.94 -13.09
CA VAL A 124 12.96 -18.45 -13.07
C VAL A 124 12.16 -17.86 -14.24
N LEU A 125 12.29 -16.56 -14.51
CA LEU A 125 11.63 -15.90 -15.65
C LEU A 125 11.95 -16.58 -16.98
N LEU A 126 13.19 -17.05 -17.18
CA LEU A 126 13.57 -17.78 -18.40
C LEU A 126 12.75 -19.06 -18.63
N GLN A 127 12.16 -19.62 -17.58
CA GLN A 127 11.37 -20.85 -17.66
C GLN A 127 9.90 -20.60 -17.97
N GLU A 128 9.43 -19.36 -17.82
CA GLU A 128 8.04 -18.98 -18.08
C GLU A 128 7.67 -19.17 -19.55
N GLU A 129 6.47 -19.70 -19.81
CA GLU A 129 5.99 -19.98 -21.16
C GLU A 129 5.87 -18.69 -21.99
N PHE A 130 5.35 -17.61 -21.40
CA PHE A 130 5.24 -16.32 -22.10
C PHE A 130 6.61 -15.73 -22.46
N TYR A 131 7.65 -15.98 -21.65
CA TYR A 131 9.01 -15.56 -21.97
C TYR A 131 9.57 -16.37 -23.13
N LYS A 132 9.42 -17.70 -23.09
CA LYS A 132 9.83 -18.62 -24.15
C LYS A 132 9.20 -18.26 -25.49
N ASN A 133 7.91 -17.90 -25.49
CA ASN A 133 7.20 -17.46 -26.70
C ASN A 133 7.69 -16.09 -27.20
N TYR A 134 8.00 -15.15 -26.30
CA TYR A 134 8.48 -13.83 -26.70
C TYR A 134 9.85 -13.88 -27.38
N VAL A 135 10.74 -14.77 -26.95
CA VAL A 135 12.09 -14.89 -27.55
C VAL A 135 12.13 -15.64 -28.88
N THR A 136 11.00 -16.18 -29.38
CA THR A 136 10.93 -16.75 -30.73
C THR A 136 10.56 -15.71 -31.80
N ILE A 137 10.16 -14.51 -31.39
CA ILE A 137 9.73 -13.44 -32.31
C ILE A 137 10.99 -12.73 -32.83
N GLU A 138 11.27 -12.78 -34.13
CA GLU A 138 12.54 -12.24 -34.67
C GLU A 138 12.66 -10.71 -34.53
N LYS A 139 11.55 -10.00 -34.74
CA LYS A 139 11.45 -8.54 -34.64
C LYS A 139 10.09 -8.21 -34.03
N PRO A 140 9.96 -8.23 -32.69
CA PRO A 140 8.72 -7.85 -32.04
C PRO A 140 8.22 -6.51 -32.58
N LYS A 141 6.90 -6.30 -32.69
CA LYS A 141 6.30 -4.97 -32.85
C LYS A 141 5.87 -4.46 -31.47
N PHE A 142 5.34 -3.25 -31.47
CA PHE A 142 5.02 -2.55 -30.22
C PHE A 142 4.02 -3.37 -29.39
N GLU A 143 3.04 -3.97 -30.05
CA GLU A 143 2.00 -4.78 -29.44
C GLU A 143 2.58 -6.02 -28.75
N GLU A 144 3.54 -6.72 -29.37
CA GLU A 144 4.20 -7.87 -28.74
C GLU A 144 5.12 -7.46 -27.57
N ASP A 145 5.81 -6.31 -27.67
CA ASP A 145 6.58 -5.76 -26.55
C ASP A 145 5.67 -5.38 -25.38
N PHE A 146 4.49 -4.83 -25.67
CA PHE A 146 3.50 -4.43 -24.68
C PHE A 146 2.85 -5.64 -24.01
N ASP A 147 2.44 -6.64 -24.78
CA ASP A 147 1.87 -7.88 -24.22
C ASP A 147 2.89 -8.60 -23.35
N PHE A 148 4.15 -8.70 -23.79
CA PHE A 148 5.23 -9.24 -22.96
C PHE A 148 5.38 -8.48 -21.64
N LEU A 149 5.40 -7.14 -21.67
CA LEU A 149 5.49 -6.31 -20.47
C LEU A 149 4.32 -6.56 -19.50
N GLN A 150 3.10 -6.67 -20.04
CA GLN A 150 1.91 -6.96 -19.23
C GLN A 150 2.00 -8.34 -18.58
N ASN A 151 2.45 -9.36 -19.33
CA ASN A 151 2.66 -10.71 -18.81
C ASN A 151 3.77 -10.74 -17.76
N LEU A 152 4.89 -10.06 -17.99
CA LEU A 152 6.00 -9.94 -17.03
C LEU A 152 5.52 -9.35 -15.70
N ILE A 153 4.68 -8.32 -15.73
CA ILE A 153 4.14 -7.71 -14.50
C ILE A 153 3.09 -8.61 -13.85
N VAL A 154 2.05 -8.99 -14.60
CA VAL A 154 0.84 -9.59 -14.03
C VAL A 154 1.00 -11.07 -13.75
N LYS A 155 1.67 -11.82 -14.63
CA LYS A 155 1.85 -13.27 -14.50
C LYS A 155 3.12 -13.64 -13.75
N PHE A 156 4.15 -12.79 -13.77
CA PHE A 156 5.42 -13.08 -13.11
C PHE A 156 5.62 -12.23 -11.85
N LEU A 157 5.87 -10.92 -11.95
CA LEU A 157 6.21 -10.09 -10.77
C LEU A 157 5.15 -10.13 -9.65
N PHE A 158 3.86 -10.04 -10.01
CA PHE A 158 2.73 -10.02 -9.06
C PHE A 158 2.27 -11.40 -8.57
N LYS A 159 2.84 -12.49 -9.09
CA LYS A 159 2.42 -13.86 -8.78
C LYS A 159 3.53 -14.75 -8.27
N ASN A 160 4.78 -14.37 -8.50
CA ASN A 160 5.92 -15.10 -7.99
C ASN A 160 6.04 -14.94 -6.47
N ASN A 161 5.93 -16.05 -5.73
CA ASN A 161 5.93 -16.05 -4.27
C ASN A 161 7.23 -15.49 -3.67
N ASP A 162 8.39 -15.77 -4.28
CA ASP A 162 9.67 -15.28 -3.76
C ASP A 162 9.79 -13.76 -3.91
N ILE A 163 9.26 -13.19 -4.99
CA ILE A 163 9.17 -11.75 -5.17
C ILE A 163 8.22 -11.15 -4.13
N GLN A 164 7.02 -11.72 -3.95
CA GLN A 164 6.06 -11.23 -2.96
C GLN A 164 6.66 -11.26 -1.55
N LYS A 165 7.26 -12.38 -1.15
CA LYS A 165 7.92 -12.53 0.14
C LYS A 165 9.04 -11.50 0.34
N SER A 166 9.83 -11.22 -0.70
CA SER A 166 10.87 -10.20 -0.60
C SER A 166 10.29 -8.80 -0.36
N PHE A 167 9.11 -8.47 -0.89
CA PHE A 167 8.48 -7.19 -0.59
C PHE A 167 7.85 -7.19 0.81
N GLU A 168 7.28 -8.30 1.26
CA GLU A 168 6.74 -8.47 2.63
C GLU A 168 7.83 -8.33 3.71
N GLU A 169 9.02 -8.85 3.44
CA GLU A 169 10.18 -8.71 4.35
C GLU A 169 10.64 -7.25 4.50
N GLU A 170 10.49 -6.44 3.44
CA GLU A 170 10.88 -5.03 3.44
C GLU A 170 9.73 -4.10 3.90
N ASN A 171 8.47 -4.49 3.68
CA ASN A 171 7.28 -3.73 4.04
C ASN A 171 6.22 -4.65 4.70
N ILE A 172 6.04 -4.48 6.01
CA ILE A 172 5.03 -5.24 6.79
C ILE A 172 3.59 -4.97 6.34
N PHE A 173 3.34 -3.87 5.62
CA PHE A 173 2.04 -3.49 5.06
C PHE A 173 1.89 -3.91 3.59
N TRP A 174 2.78 -4.75 3.08
CA TRP A 174 2.78 -5.14 1.67
C TRP A 174 1.42 -5.68 1.23
N ASN A 175 0.74 -6.47 2.06
CA ASN A 175 -0.56 -7.05 1.71
C ASN A 175 -1.62 -5.97 1.44
N GLU A 176 -1.65 -4.92 2.24
CA GLU A 176 -2.54 -3.78 2.08
C GLU A 176 -2.13 -2.91 0.88
N ASP A 177 -0.82 -2.66 0.76
CA ASP A 177 -0.25 -1.75 -0.23
C ASP A 177 -0.25 -2.37 -1.64
N PHE A 178 -0.15 -3.69 -1.75
CA PHE A 178 -0.05 -4.43 -3.00
C PHE A 178 -1.23 -4.13 -3.92
N LEU A 179 -2.46 -4.04 -3.39
CA LEU A 179 -3.63 -3.70 -4.19
C LEU A 179 -3.56 -2.28 -4.76
N ILE A 180 -3.01 -1.33 -3.97
CA ILE A 180 -2.82 0.06 -4.39
C ILE A 180 -1.74 0.13 -5.47
N ILE A 181 -0.60 -0.53 -5.26
CA ILE A 181 0.52 -0.61 -6.19
C ILE A 181 0.08 -1.26 -7.50
N LYS A 182 -0.65 -2.38 -7.44
CA LYS A 182 -1.23 -3.02 -8.62
C LYS A 182 -2.16 -2.08 -9.39
N SER A 183 -2.98 -1.30 -8.70
CA SER A 183 -3.81 -0.27 -9.34
C SER A 183 -2.97 0.83 -9.98
N MET A 184 -1.89 1.27 -9.34
CA MET A 184 -0.98 2.30 -9.85
C MET A 184 -0.27 1.82 -11.11
N ILE A 185 0.34 0.63 -11.06
CA ILE A 185 0.98 0.00 -12.21
C ILE A 185 -0.01 -0.21 -13.37
N LYS A 186 -1.25 -0.64 -13.10
CA LYS A 186 -2.29 -0.74 -14.13
C LYS A 186 -2.62 0.62 -14.77
N LYS A 187 -2.63 1.71 -14.01
CA LYS A 187 -2.83 3.06 -14.56
C LYS A 187 -1.64 3.47 -15.43
N THR A 188 -0.42 3.25 -14.98
CA THR A 188 0.81 3.53 -15.75
C THR A 188 0.87 2.70 -17.04
N LEU A 189 0.48 1.42 -17.01
CA LEU A 189 0.42 0.59 -18.22
C LEU A 189 -0.60 1.11 -19.25
N LYS A 190 -1.72 1.70 -18.80
CA LYS A 190 -2.68 2.31 -19.73
C LYS A 190 -2.13 3.56 -20.43
N THR A 191 -1.28 4.34 -19.77
CA THR A 191 -0.67 5.55 -20.34
C THR A 191 0.48 5.23 -21.30
N LEU A 192 1.03 4.02 -21.20
CA LEU A 192 2.05 3.47 -22.11
C LEU A 192 1.49 2.95 -23.44
N ASN A 193 0.18 2.94 -23.67
CA ASN A 193 -0.46 2.30 -24.84
C ASN A 193 -0.40 3.15 -26.13
N SER A 194 0.61 4.01 -26.30
CA SER A 194 0.88 4.72 -27.54
C SER A 194 2.30 4.44 -28.03
N SER A 195 2.46 4.22 -29.33
CA SER A 195 3.74 3.87 -29.94
C SER A 195 4.80 4.98 -29.84
N ASN A 196 4.38 6.22 -29.58
CA ASN A 196 5.24 7.38 -29.38
C ASN A 196 5.37 7.80 -27.90
N PHE A 197 4.74 7.08 -26.97
CA PHE A 197 4.75 7.35 -25.52
C PHE A 197 4.36 8.76 -25.09
N ASN A 198 3.72 9.53 -25.98
CA ASN A 198 3.36 10.95 -25.74
C ASN A 198 2.33 11.14 -24.61
N THR A 199 1.60 10.08 -24.26
CA THR A 199 0.62 10.06 -23.17
C THR A 199 1.18 9.53 -21.86
N PHE A 200 2.47 9.16 -21.80
CA PHE A 200 3.05 8.54 -20.63
C PHE A 200 2.96 9.45 -19.40
N ALA A 201 2.51 8.85 -18.29
CA ALA A 201 2.52 9.46 -16.98
C ALA A 201 2.67 8.38 -15.91
N THR A 202 3.42 8.71 -14.86
CA THR A 202 3.46 7.90 -13.64
C THR A 202 2.16 8.06 -12.85
N ALA A 203 1.75 7.01 -12.13
CA ALA A 203 0.60 7.10 -11.27
C ALA A 203 0.97 7.83 -9.97
N SER A 204 0.17 8.84 -9.59
CA SER A 204 0.23 9.42 -8.24
C SER A 204 -0.53 8.54 -7.23
N LEU A 205 -0.01 8.47 -6.00
CA LEU A 205 -0.63 7.77 -4.88
C LEU A 205 -1.98 8.41 -4.49
N SER A 206 -1.99 9.75 -4.41
CA SER A 206 -3.12 10.62 -4.11
C SER A 206 -2.90 12.01 -4.72
N GLU A 207 -3.98 12.73 -5.02
CA GLU A 207 -3.89 14.15 -5.40
C GLU A 207 -3.54 15.03 -4.18
N ASP A 208 -3.97 14.61 -2.98
CA ASP A 208 -3.69 15.32 -1.73
C ASP A 208 -3.05 14.39 -0.70
N ILE A 209 -1.85 13.90 -1.04
CA ILE A 209 -1.09 13.00 -0.16
C ILE A 209 -0.76 13.63 1.19
N LYS A 210 -0.63 14.97 1.24
CA LYS A 210 -0.33 15.69 2.49
C LYS A 210 -1.51 15.63 3.44
N ASP A 211 -2.74 15.84 2.95
CA ASP A 211 -3.94 15.69 3.77
C ASP A 211 -4.20 14.23 4.15
N ASP A 212 -3.87 13.26 3.28
CA ASP A 212 -3.94 11.84 3.60
C ASP A 212 -3.04 11.42 4.75
N ILE A 213 -1.77 11.84 4.71
CA ILE A 213 -0.82 11.61 5.80
C ILE A 213 -1.28 12.31 7.06
N LYS A 214 -1.72 13.57 6.96
CA LYS A 214 -2.19 14.36 8.10
C LYS A 214 -3.38 13.67 8.78
N PHE A 215 -4.37 13.23 8.00
CA PHE A 215 -5.52 12.48 8.51
C PHE A 215 -5.09 11.24 9.29
N ALA A 216 -4.23 10.41 8.71
CA ALA A 216 -3.80 9.17 9.32
C ALA A 216 -3.03 9.41 10.64
N CYS A 217 -2.03 10.31 10.62
CA CYS A 217 -1.25 10.64 11.81
C CYS A 217 -2.10 11.31 12.89
N SER A 218 -2.96 12.28 12.53
CA SER A 218 -3.86 12.91 13.49
C SER A 218 -4.84 11.92 14.13
N LEU A 219 -5.33 10.93 13.37
CA LEU A 219 -6.23 9.91 13.92
C LEU A 219 -5.48 8.99 14.89
N PHE A 220 -4.27 8.57 14.53
CA PHE A 220 -3.41 7.77 15.40
C PHE A 220 -3.11 8.50 16.73
N ASP A 221 -2.63 9.74 16.64
CA ASP A 221 -2.23 10.53 17.80
C ASP A 221 -3.43 10.84 18.70
N CYS A 222 -4.58 11.27 18.14
CA CYS A 222 -5.75 11.60 18.95
C CYS A 222 -6.31 10.37 19.69
N VAL A 223 -6.20 9.17 19.11
CA VAL A 223 -6.68 7.93 19.73
C VAL A 223 -5.82 7.54 20.92
N ILE A 224 -4.51 7.74 20.83
CA ILE A 224 -3.60 7.49 21.95
C ILE A 224 -3.83 8.51 23.07
N ASP A 225 -3.83 9.79 22.72
CA ASP A 225 -3.94 10.90 23.68
C ASP A 225 -5.23 10.85 24.51
N ASN A 226 -6.32 10.36 23.92
CA ASN A 226 -7.65 10.31 24.55
C ASN A 226 -8.09 8.88 24.92
N SER A 227 -7.18 7.91 24.90
CA SER A 227 -7.50 6.49 25.11
C SER A 227 -8.25 6.22 26.40
N THR A 228 -7.87 6.86 27.52
CA THR A 228 -8.56 6.74 28.82
C THR A 228 -10.00 7.26 28.78
N GLU A 229 -10.25 8.38 28.10
CA GLU A 229 -11.61 8.92 27.95
C GLU A 229 -12.46 7.98 27.10
N TYR A 230 -11.90 7.48 25.99
CA TYR A 230 -12.60 6.57 25.09
C TYR A 230 -12.91 5.24 25.77
N ASP A 231 -12.01 4.74 26.62
CA ASP A 231 -12.26 3.56 27.46
C ASP A 231 -13.37 3.79 28.48
N GLY A 232 -13.46 5.01 29.04
CA GLY A 232 -14.57 5.40 29.91
C GLY A 232 -15.90 5.36 29.18
N HIS A 233 -15.95 5.87 27.94
CA HIS A 233 -17.14 5.77 27.10
C HIS A 233 -17.48 4.32 26.75
N ILE A 234 -16.52 3.51 26.33
CA ILE A 234 -16.71 2.09 26.03
C ILE A 234 -17.28 1.35 27.24
N SER A 235 -16.64 1.48 28.41
CA SER A 235 -17.04 0.80 29.65
C SER A 235 -18.44 1.20 30.11
N LYS A 236 -18.79 2.49 29.99
CA LYS A 236 -20.12 3.01 30.39
C LYS A 236 -21.27 2.37 29.61
N TYR A 237 -21.07 2.08 28.33
CA TYR A 237 -22.13 1.59 27.45
C TYR A 237 -22.03 0.08 27.15
N ALA A 238 -20.89 -0.54 27.43
CA ALA A 238 -20.70 -1.99 27.40
C ALA A 238 -21.24 -2.66 28.68
N LYS A 239 -22.52 -2.43 29.02
CA LYS A 239 -23.14 -2.77 30.33
C LYS A 239 -22.95 -4.22 30.83
N ASN A 240 -22.66 -5.16 29.94
CA ASN A 240 -22.48 -6.58 30.27
C ASN A 240 -21.03 -7.08 30.08
N TRP A 241 -20.09 -6.19 29.77
CA TRP A 241 -18.71 -6.54 29.45
C TRP A 241 -17.76 -5.66 30.26
N ASP A 242 -16.95 -6.30 31.11
CA ASP A 242 -15.74 -5.65 31.59
C ASP A 242 -14.90 -5.29 30.36
N ILE A 243 -14.40 -4.06 30.30
CA ILE A 243 -13.59 -3.60 29.16
C ILE A 243 -12.38 -4.52 28.93
N GLU A 244 -11.83 -5.11 29.99
CA GLU A 244 -10.73 -6.08 29.93
C GLU A 244 -11.09 -7.37 29.17
N ARG A 245 -12.37 -7.74 29.11
CA ARG A 245 -12.87 -8.91 28.35
C ARG A 245 -13.09 -8.61 26.88
N ILE A 246 -13.12 -7.34 26.48
CA ILE A 246 -13.20 -6.96 25.08
C ILE A 246 -11.80 -7.18 24.48
N SER A 247 -11.73 -7.88 23.33
CA SER A 247 -10.46 -8.14 22.66
C SER A 247 -9.71 -6.83 22.41
N LEU A 248 -8.37 -6.86 22.49
CA LEU A 248 -7.57 -5.66 22.24
C LEU A 248 -7.88 -5.06 20.87
N MET A 249 -8.03 -5.91 19.83
CA MET A 249 -8.41 -5.48 18.49
C MET A 249 -9.76 -4.73 18.48
N ASP A 250 -10.81 -5.29 19.09
CA ASP A 250 -12.13 -4.64 19.13
C ASP A 250 -12.10 -3.33 19.91
N ARG A 251 -11.37 -3.28 21.04
CA ARG A 251 -11.16 -2.04 21.79
C ARG A 251 -10.45 -0.99 20.95
N THR A 252 -9.40 -1.37 20.20
CA THR A 252 -8.68 -0.44 19.34
C THR A 252 -9.58 0.10 18.22
N ILE A 253 -10.40 -0.75 17.59
CA ILE A 253 -11.37 -0.30 16.58
C ILE A 253 -12.40 0.65 17.18
N LEU A 254 -12.94 0.34 18.36
CA LEU A 254 -13.89 1.21 19.07
C LEU A 254 -13.27 2.57 19.40
N ARG A 255 -12.05 2.59 19.96
CA ARG A 255 -11.31 3.83 20.25
C ARG A 255 -11.07 4.65 18.97
N MET A 256 -10.67 4.00 17.89
CA MET A 256 -10.48 4.65 16.59
C MET A 256 -11.79 5.25 16.05
N GLY A 257 -12.90 4.52 16.15
CA GLY A 257 -14.22 5.02 15.76
C GLY A 257 -14.65 6.23 16.57
N ILE A 258 -14.49 6.19 17.90
CA ILE A 258 -14.81 7.31 18.79
C ILE A 258 -13.90 8.51 18.46
N GLY A 259 -12.59 8.28 18.34
CA GLY A 259 -11.62 9.32 17.99
C GLY A 259 -11.95 10.00 16.67
N GLU A 260 -12.32 9.25 15.63
CA GLU A 260 -12.73 9.82 14.35
C GLU A 260 -14.04 10.63 14.48
N MET A 261 -15.04 10.10 15.18
CA MET A 261 -16.32 10.77 15.38
C MET A 261 -16.18 12.09 16.13
N VAL A 262 -15.31 12.15 17.14
CA VAL A 262 -15.14 13.34 17.99
C VAL A 262 -14.24 14.39 17.33
N ASN A 263 -13.11 13.98 16.73
CA ASN A 263 -12.07 14.92 16.33
C ASN A 263 -12.13 15.34 14.85
N PHE A 264 -12.87 14.63 14.01
CA PHE A 264 -12.92 14.88 12.56
C PHE A 264 -14.31 15.39 12.17
N SER A 265 -14.48 16.71 12.24
CA SER A 265 -15.77 17.38 11.98
C SER A 265 -16.27 17.22 10.54
N ASN A 266 -15.36 17.03 9.59
CA ASN A 266 -15.64 16.83 8.18
C ASN A 266 -16.06 15.39 7.80
N ILE A 267 -16.07 14.45 8.75
CA ILE A 267 -16.44 13.05 8.49
C ILE A 267 -17.78 12.74 9.20
N PRO A 268 -18.84 12.39 8.46
CA PRO A 268 -20.11 12.02 9.08
C PRO A 268 -19.98 10.82 10.03
N VAL A 269 -20.68 10.87 11.16
CA VAL A 269 -20.72 9.83 12.20
C VAL A 269 -20.97 8.44 11.60
N LYS A 270 -21.99 8.31 10.74
CA LYS A 270 -22.37 7.04 10.11
C LYS A 270 -21.26 6.47 9.22
N VAL A 271 -20.46 7.31 8.57
CA VAL A 271 -19.32 6.83 7.77
C VAL A 271 -18.25 6.25 8.68
N SER A 272 -17.87 6.94 9.76
CA SER A 272 -16.91 6.41 10.73
C SER A 272 -17.35 5.06 11.32
N ILE A 273 -18.63 4.92 11.65
CA ILE A 273 -19.21 3.65 12.15
C ILE A 273 -19.12 2.55 11.10
N ASN A 274 -19.58 2.81 9.86
CA ASN A 274 -19.54 1.84 8.77
C ASN A 274 -18.11 1.35 8.46
N GLU A 275 -17.14 2.26 8.46
CA GLU A 275 -15.73 1.91 8.25
C GLU A 275 -15.19 1.03 9.38
N CYS A 276 -15.52 1.34 10.64
CA CYS A 276 -15.13 0.49 11.77
C CYS A 276 -15.72 -0.93 11.68
N ILE A 277 -16.97 -1.06 11.24
CA ILE A 277 -17.64 -2.36 11.05
C ILE A 277 -16.96 -3.19 9.97
N ASP A 278 -16.67 -2.57 8.83
CA ASP A 278 -16.02 -3.26 7.71
C ASP A 278 -14.59 -3.68 8.07
N ILE A 279 -13.86 -2.85 8.81
CA ILE A 279 -12.55 -3.20 9.35
C ILE A 279 -12.68 -4.37 10.34
N ALA A 280 -13.65 -4.35 11.25
CA ALA A 280 -13.87 -5.41 12.24
C ALA A 280 -14.14 -6.79 11.61
N LYS A 281 -14.86 -6.83 10.48
CA LYS A 281 -15.12 -8.08 9.74
C LYS A 281 -13.84 -8.71 9.20
N ASN A 282 -12.84 -7.91 8.87
CA ASN A 282 -11.60 -8.37 8.25
C ASN A 282 -10.48 -8.66 9.26
N TYR A 283 -10.46 -7.96 10.39
CA TYR A 283 -9.33 -7.99 11.34
C TYR A 283 -9.66 -8.55 12.73
N SER A 284 -10.93 -8.85 13.00
CA SER A 284 -11.36 -9.36 14.31
C SER A 284 -12.24 -10.62 14.15
N SER A 285 -13.08 -10.92 15.15
CA SER A 285 -13.93 -12.11 15.12
C SER A 285 -15.16 -11.94 14.20
N PRO A 286 -15.78 -13.04 13.70
CA PRO A 286 -17.01 -12.97 12.91
C PRO A 286 -18.18 -12.23 13.59
N LYS A 287 -18.20 -12.17 14.92
CA LYS A 287 -19.22 -11.48 15.71
C LYS A 287 -18.88 -10.01 15.98
N SER A 288 -17.63 -9.60 15.81
CA SER A 288 -17.12 -8.28 16.18
C SER A 288 -17.80 -7.14 15.40
N GLY A 289 -18.10 -7.33 14.11
CA GLY A 289 -18.78 -6.29 13.32
C GLY A 289 -20.14 -5.88 13.91
N LYS A 290 -20.95 -6.83 14.38
CA LYS A 290 -22.25 -6.54 15.02
C LYS A 290 -22.08 -5.88 16.38
N PHE A 291 -21.12 -6.36 17.16
CA PHE A 291 -20.79 -5.81 18.47
C PHE A 291 -20.35 -4.34 18.37
N ILE A 292 -19.40 -4.05 17.46
CA ILE A 292 -18.87 -2.71 17.24
C ILE A 292 -19.94 -1.76 16.72
N ASN A 293 -20.80 -2.20 15.79
CA ASN A 293 -21.94 -1.40 15.33
C ASN A 293 -22.83 -0.99 16.52
N GLY A 294 -23.31 -1.98 17.29
CA GLY A 294 -24.24 -1.71 18.39
C GLY A 294 -23.67 -0.79 19.45
N LEU A 295 -22.38 -0.92 19.78
CA LEU A 295 -21.75 -0.08 20.79
C LEU A 295 -21.46 1.34 20.27
N LEU A 296 -20.95 1.49 19.05
CA LEU A 296 -20.69 2.81 18.47
C LEU A 296 -21.98 3.59 18.21
N ASP A 297 -23.07 2.92 17.82
CA ASP A 297 -24.39 3.57 17.68
C ASP A 297 -24.83 4.20 19.01
N VAL A 298 -24.76 3.46 20.12
CA VAL A 298 -25.12 3.97 21.45
C VAL A 298 -24.17 5.08 21.89
N ILE A 299 -22.86 4.90 21.70
CA ILE A 299 -21.86 5.91 22.09
C ILE A 299 -22.09 7.22 21.31
N SER A 300 -22.24 7.14 19.98
CA SER A 300 -22.40 8.31 19.12
C SER A 300 -23.64 9.13 19.50
N LEU A 301 -24.77 8.48 19.77
CA LEU A 301 -26.01 9.14 20.21
C LEU A 301 -25.81 9.91 21.52
N ASN A 302 -25.06 9.36 22.48
CA ASN A 302 -24.82 10.04 23.75
C ASN A 302 -23.80 11.18 23.60
N LEU A 303 -22.73 10.98 22.83
CA LEU A 303 -21.74 12.03 22.56
C LEU A 303 -22.35 13.22 21.79
N LEU A 304 -23.31 12.98 20.90
CA LEU A 304 -24.10 14.04 20.25
C LEU A 304 -24.95 14.82 21.26
N LYS A 305 -25.65 14.12 22.16
CA LYS A 305 -26.43 14.76 23.25
C LYS A 305 -25.55 15.59 24.19
N GLU A 306 -24.35 15.10 24.49
CA GLU A 306 -23.33 15.79 25.30
C GLU A 306 -22.62 16.92 24.52
N LYS A 307 -22.95 17.15 23.24
CA LYS A 307 -22.31 18.13 22.34
C LYS A 307 -20.80 17.92 22.18
N LYS A 308 -20.32 16.70 22.40
CA LYS A 308 -18.91 16.32 22.18
C LYS A 308 -18.60 16.02 20.71
N ILE A 309 -19.62 15.69 19.92
CA ILE A 309 -19.48 15.53 18.46
C ILE A 309 -20.04 16.78 17.78
N ILE A 310 -19.18 17.45 17.00
CA ILE A 310 -19.56 18.61 16.20
C ILE A 310 -19.14 18.33 14.76
N LYS A 311 -20.12 18.25 13.84
CA LYS A 311 -19.88 17.99 12.42
C LYS A 311 -20.05 19.26 11.60
N THR A 312 -19.17 19.47 10.63
CA THR A 312 -19.17 20.64 9.75
C THR A 312 -18.90 20.21 8.31
N GLY A 313 -19.67 20.74 7.36
CA GLY A 313 -19.57 20.45 5.93
C GLY A 313 -20.93 20.37 5.24
N LYS A 314 -20.94 20.44 3.90
CA LYS A 314 -22.18 20.36 3.11
C LYS A 314 -22.88 19.02 3.36
N GLY A 315 -24.11 19.06 3.87
CA GLY A 315 -24.91 17.86 4.21
C GLY A 315 -24.53 17.16 5.52
N LEU A 316 -23.66 17.76 6.35
CA LEU A 316 -23.22 17.23 7.65
C LEU A 316 -23.76 18.01 8.85
N ILE A 317 -24.34 19.17 8.59
CA ILE A 317 -25.18 19.84 9.57
C ILE A 317 -26.44 18.99 9.61
N ASP A 318 -26.59 18.22 10.69
CA ASP A 318 -27.82 17.49 10.96
C ASP A 318 -28.98 18.43 10.64
N ASN A 319 -29.83 18.02 9.70
CA ASN A 319 -31.04 18.74 9.34
C ASN A 319 -31.73 19.17 10.64
N LYS A 320 -31.86 20.49 10.79
CA LYS A 320 -32.57 21.15 11.89
C LYS A 320 -33.89 20.46 12.23
#